data_AF-A0A3T0D9I2-F1
#
_entry.id   AF-A0A3T0D9I2-F1
#
_cell.length_a   1.000
_cell.length_b   1.000
_cell.length_c   1.000
_cell.angle_alpha   90.00
_cell.angle_beta   90.00
_cell.angle_gamma   90.00
#
_symmetry.space_group_name_H-M   'P 1'
#
loop_
_entity.id
_entity.type
_entity.pdbx_description
1 polymer ?
#
loop_
_entity_poly.entity_id
_entity_poly.type
_entity_poly.pdbx_seq_one_letter_code
_entity_poly.pdbx_strand_id
1 'polypeptide(L)'
;MGVMGAGIALEFKLRYPEMYEDYVVRCKNNKVKIGEPYLYIAKDGTKIVNFPTKYHWRYPSKIEWIKMGLEYFVQHYKEWNIKSIAFPKLGTNAGKLPWSQVKAVMVEYLKRVDIPVYICLDELEEAEGI
;
A
#
# COMPACT_ATOMS: atom_id res chain seq x y z
N MET A 1 -6.32 7.99 -13.08
CA MET A 1 -7.59 8.01 -12.32
C MET A 1 -7.32 7.49 -10.92
N GLY A 2 -7.75 8.20 -9.88
CA GLY A 2 -7.62 7.77 -8.49
C GLY A 2 -8.89 7.04 -8.04
N VAL A 3 -8.92 5.72 -8.16
CA VAL A 3 -10.11 4.90 -7.83
C VAL A 3 -9.75 3.88 -6.76
N MET A 4 -10.49 3.92 -5.65
CA MET A 4 -10.46 2.92 -4.58
C MET A 4 -11.85 2.30 -4.49
N GLY A 5 -12.10 1.27 -5.30
CA GLY A 5 -13.46 0.74 -5.56
C GLY A 5 -13.72 -0.69 -5.12
N ALA A 6 -12.69 -1.43 -4.66
CA ALA A 6 -12.84 -2.80 -4.17
C ALA A 6 -11.70 -3.19 -3.22
N GLY A 7 -11.93 -4.26 -2.45
CA GLY A 7 -10.96 -4.85 -1.52
C GLY A 7 -10.42 -3.85 -0.50
N ILE A 8 -9.16 -4.03 -0.10
CA ILE A 8 -8.53 -3.16 0.91
C ILE A 8 -8.50 -1.68 0.55
N ALA A 9 -8.47 -1.33 -0.74
CA ALA A 9 -8.53 0.07 -1.15
C ALA A 9 -9.89 0.69 -0.81
N LEU A 10 -10.98 -0.04 -1.04
CA LEU A 10 -12.33 0.41 -0.67
C LEU A 10 -12.46 0.52 0.86
N GLU A 11 -11.96 -0.46 1.61
CA GLU A 11 -11.95 -0.43 3.08
C GLU A 11 -11.29 0.86 3.60
N PHE A 12 -10.10 1.18 3.12
CA PHE A 12 -9.38 2.39 3.53
C PHE A 12 -10.08 3.68 3.08
N LYS A 13 -10.80 3.67 1.95
CA LYS A 13 -11.61 4.81 1.53
C LYS A 13 -12.79 5.05 2.48
N LEU A 14 -13.44 3.99 2.95
CA LEU A 14 -14.59 4.09 3.86
C LEU A 14 -14.14 4.52 5.27
N ARG A 15 -13.10 3.89 5.80
CA ARG A 15 -12.55 4.21 7.13
C ARG A 15 -11.81 5.57 7.18
N TYR A 16 -11.15 5.97 6.10
CA TYR A 16 -10.38 7.22 6.02
C TYR A 16 -10.80 8.06 4.79
N PRO A 17 -11.99 8.69 4.81
CA PRO A 17 -12.49 9.46 3.67
C PRO A 17 -11.59 10.64 3.29
N GLU A 18 -11.00 11.32 4.27
CA GLU A 18 -10.06 12.44 4.04
C GLU A 18 -8.76 11.99 3.36
N MET A 19 -8.31 10.76 3.65
CA MET A 19 -7.17 10.16 2.94
C MET A 19 -7.51 9.93 1.47
N TYR A 20 -8.73 9.47 1.20
CA TYR A 20 -9.19 9.28 -0.18
C TYR A 20 -9.28 10.61 -0.94
N GLU A 21 -9.74 11.69 -0.31
CA GLU A 21 -9.74 13.02 -0.92
C GLU A 21 -8.33 13.49 -1.29
N ASP A 22 -7.36 13.36 -0.36
CA ASP A 22 -5.93 13.63 -0.62
C ASP A 22 -5.41 12.77 -1.79
N TYR A 23 -5.73 11.47 -1.81
CA TYR A 23 -5.35 10.57 -2.89
C TYR A 23 -5.90 11.03 -4.25
N VAL A 24 -7.18 11.41 -4.31
CA VAL A 24 -7.81 11.90 -5.56
C VAL A 24 -7.09 13.16 -6.06
N VAL A 25 -6.78 14.11 -5.17
CA VAL A 25 -6.04 15.34 -5.52
C VAL A 25 -4.62 15.00 -6.01
N ARG A 26 -3.91 14.09 -5.36
CA ARG A 26 -2.57 13.66 -5.80
C ARG A 26 -2.61 12.97 -7.16
N CYS A 27 -3.60 12.12 -7.41
CA CYS A 27 -3.80 11.48 -8.71
C CYS A 27 -4.08 12.50 -9.81
N LYS A 28 -4.94 13.50 -9.56
CA LYS A 28 -5.22 14.58 -10.52
C LYS A 28 -3.97 15.38 -10.86
N ASN A 29 -3.05 15.54 -9.90
CA ASN A 29 -1.80 16.26 -10.06
C ASN A 29 -0.60 15.38 -10.50
N ASN A 30 -0.82 14.13 -10.91
CA ASN A 30 0.25 13.17 -11.27
C ASN A 30 1.32 12.96 -10.19
N LYS A 31 0.96 13.13 -8.91
CA LYS A 31 1.87 12.97 -7.77
C LYS A 31 1.95 11.54 -7.26
N VAL A 32 1.01 10.67 -7.64
CA VAL A 32 1.05 9.24 -7.31
C VAL A 32 1.82 8.52 -8.40
N LYS A 33 2.99 7.95 -8.05
CA LYS A 33 3.88 7.28 -8.99
C LYS A 33 4.09 5.82 -8.61
N ILE A 34 4.25 4.98 -9.62
CA ILE A 34 4.49 3.55 -9.41
C ILE A 34 5.86 3.34 -8.78
N GLY A 35 5.88 2.52 -7.72
CA GLY A 35 7.10 2.26 -6.97
C GLY A 35 7.50 3.36 -5.98
N GLU A 36 6.69 4.43 -5.85
CA GLU A 36 6.92 5.51 -4.88
C GLU A 36 5.70 5.59 -3.93
N PRO A 37 5.68 4.78 -2.85
CA PRO A 37 4.70 4.93 -1.79
C PRO A 37 4.80 6.30 -1.14
N TYR A 38 3.69 6.78 -0.60
CA TYR A 38 3.68 8.05 0.12
C TYR A 38 2.90 7.93 1.42
N LEU A 39 3.34 8.71 2.41
CA LEU A 39 2.71 8.78 3.71
C LEU A 39 1.54 9.77 3.71
N TYR A 40 0.42 9.33 4.28
CA TYR A 40 -0.68 10.16 4.76
C TYR A 40 -0.78 10.00 6.28
N ILE A 41 -1.05 11.09 7.00
CA ILE A 41 -1.26 11.07 8.45
C ILE A 41 -2.70 11.51 8.70
N ALA A 42 -3.51 10.61 9.26
CA ALA A 42 -4.88 10.88 9.64
C ALA A 42 -4.94 11.80 10.88
N LYS A 43 -6.11 12.39 11.13
CA LYS A 43 -6.34 13.33 12.25
C LYS A 43 -6.06 12.73 13.62
N ASP A 44 -6.26 11.42 13.78
CA ASP A 44 -5.97 10.65 14.99
C ASP A 44 -4.47 10.30 15.14
N GLY A 45 -3.63 10.71 14.19
CA GLY A 45 -2.20 10.39 14.14
C GLY A 45 -1.87 9.06 13.46
N THR A 46 -2.89 8.32 12.98
CA THR A 46 -2.68 7.07 12.26
C THR A 46 -1.91 7.33 10.96
N LYS A 47 -0.83 6.58 10.75
CA LYS A 47 0.01 6.67 9.55
C LYS A 47 -0.43 5.65 8.51
N ILE A 48 -0.79 6.11 7.31
CA ILE A 48 -1.23 5.29 6.19
C ILE A 48 -0.23 5.46 5.05
N VAL A 49 0.43 4.38 4.67
CA VAL A 49 1.34 4.38 3.50
C VAL A 49 0.55 3.91 2.29
N ASN A 50 0.18 4.84 1.43
CA ASN A 50 -0.43 4.51 0.15
C ASN A 50 0.63 3.93 -0.77
N PHE A 51 0.44 2.68 -1.19
CA PHE A 51 1.42 1.90 -1.94
C PHE A 51 0.92 1.65 -3.38
N PRO A 52 1.40 2.41 -4.39
CA PRO A 52 0.93 2.27 -5.77
C PRO A 52 1.43 0.96 -6.39
N THR A 53 0.55 -0.04 -6.43
CA THR A 53 0.85 -1.38 -6.99
C THR A 53 0.39 -1.58 -8.43
N LYS A 54 -0.30 -0.60 -9.04
CA LYS A 54 -0.88 -0.73 -10.40
C LYS A 54 -0.95 0.62 -11.11
N TYR A 55 -0.57 0.66 -12.39
CA TYR A 55 -0.71 1.86 -13.22
C TYR A 55 -2.17 2.16 -13.59
N HIS A 56 -2.92 1.11 -13.94
CA HIS A 56 -4.34 1.20 -14.21
C HIS A 56 -5.07 0.06 -13.51
N TRP A 57 -6.22 0.34 -12.91
CA TRP A 57 -6.96 -0.62 -12.09
C TRP A 57 -7.38 -1.89 -12.86
N ARG A 58 -7.54 -1.79 -14.18
CA ARG A 58 -7.94 -2.89 -15.08
C ARG A 58 -6.83 -3.93 -15.37
N TYR A 59 -5.55 -3.55 -15.33
CA TYR A 59 -4.43 -4.45 -15.68
C TYR A 59 -3.88 -5.17 -14.45
N PRO A 60 -3.16 -6.31 -14.55
CA PRO A 60 -2.53 -6.93 -13.40
C PRO A 60 -1.41 -6.05 -12.81
N SER A 61 -0.96 -6.40 -11.60
CA SER A 61 0.25 -5.83 -11.00
C SER A 61 1.50 -6.46 -11.61
N LYS A 62 2.67 -5.91 -11.28
CA LYS A 62 3.98 -6.43 -11.69
C LYS A 62 4.87 -6.55 -10.46
N ILE A 63 5.66 -7.62 -10.40
CA ILE A 63 6.53 -7.86 -9.23
C ILE A 63 7.58 -6.75 -9.08
N GLU A 64 8.00 -6.14 -10.18
CA GLU A 64 8.93 -5.01 -10.21
C GLU A 64 8.36 -3.80 -9.46
N TRP A 65 7.06 -3.53 -9.58
CA TRP A 65 6.41 -2.43 -8.87
C TRP A 65 6.38 -2.66 -7.36
N ILE A 66 6.23 -3.92 -6.93
CA ILE A 66 6.30 -4.30 -5.52
C ILE A 66 7.73 -4.10 -5.00
N LYS A 67 8.75 -4.56 -5.74
CA LYS A 67 10.16 -4.37 -5.38
C LYS A 67 10.52 -2.89 -5.25
N MET A 68 10.14 -2.08 -6.22
CA MET A 68 10.41 -0.64 -6.21
C MET A 68 9.77 0.04 -4.99
N GLY A 69 8.49 -0.25 -4.70
CA GLY A 69 7.82 0.37 -3.56
C GLY A 69 8.35 -0.11 -2.21
N LEU A 70 8.79 -1.37 -2.10
CA LEU A 70 9.42 -1.86 -0.88
C LEU A 70 10.80 -1.24 -0.67
N GLU A 71 11.61 -1.10 -1.73
CA GLU A 71 12.88 -0.38 -1.66
C GLU A 71 12.66 1.07 -1.21
N TYR A 72 11.68 1.76 -1.81
CA TYR A 72 11.32 3.11 -1.41
C TYR A 72 10.88 3.17 0.06
N PHE A 73 10.07 2.23 0.53
CA PHE A 73 9.70 2.16 1.94
C PHE A 73 10.92 1.99 2.86
N VAL A 74 11.83 1.07 2.53
CA VAL A 74 13.08 0.84 3.29
C VAL A 74 13.92 2.10 3.40
N GLN A 75 13.92 2.94 2.36
CA GLN A 75 14.67 4.21 2.34
C GLN A 75 14.01 5.31 3.20
N HIS A 76 12.67 5.32 3.34
CA HIS A 76 11.96 6.49 3.91
C HIS A 76 11.27 6.23 5.27
N TYR A 77 11.10 4.98 5.73
CA TYR A 77 10.31 4.70 6.95
C TYR A 77 10.81 5.43 8.19
N LYS A 78 12.14 5.67 8.29
CA LYS A 78 12.76 6.43 9.39
C LYS A 78 12.38 7.91 9.35
N GLU A 79 12.44 8.52 8.17
CA GLU A 79 12.04 9.91 7.93
C GLU A 79 10.54 10.10 8.22
N TRP A 80 9.73 9.11 7.89
CA TRP A 80 8.30 9.07 8.20
C TRP A 80 7.97 8.78 9.66
N ASN A 81 8.98 8.57 10.50
CA ASN A 81 8.84 8.24 11.92
C ASN A 81 7.83 7.09 12.16
N ILE A 82 7.96 6.03 11.35
CA ILE A 82 7.19 4.79 11.49
C ILE A 82 7.92 3.91 12.50
N LYS A 83 7.18 3.44 13.53
CA LYS A 83 7.73 2.59 14.60
C LYS A 83 7.34 1.13 14.49
N SER A 84 6.30 0.84 13.71
CA SER A 84 5.84 -0.50 13.33
C SER A 84 4.97 -0.36 12.10
N ILE A 85 4.84 -1.42 11.30
CA ILE A 85 3.99 -1.40 10.09
C ILE A 85 3.33 -2.75 9.83
N ALA A 86 2.10 -2.71 9.34
CA ALA A 86 1.38 -3.87 8.82
C ALA A 86 1.26 -3.75 7.29
N PHE A 87 1.58 -4.83 6.58
CA PHE A 87 1.41 -4.95 5.14
C PHE A 87 0.35 -6.00 4.82
N PRO A 88 -0.55 -5.74 3.86
CA PRO A 88 -1.35 -6.80 3.26
C PRO A 88 -0.50 -7.61 2.26
N LYS A 89 -1.09 -8.65 1.67
CA LYS A 89 -0.52 -9.36 0.51
C LYS A 89 -0.48 -8.44 -0.72
N LEU A 90 0.66 -7.77 -0.92
CA LEU A 90 0.80 -6.73 -1.94
C LEU A 90 0.63 -7.29 -3.36
N GLY A 91 -0.34 -6.76 -4.11
CA GLY A 91 -0.53 -7.08 -5.52
C GLY A 91 -1.01 -8.52 -5.83
N THR A 92 -1.42 -9.31 -4.83
CA THR A 92 -1.86 -10.70 -5.05
C THR A 92 -3.29 -10.82 -5.56
N ASN A 93 -4.22 -10.06 -4.99
CA ASN A 93 -5.67 -10.23 -5.26
C ASN A 93 -6.03 -9.65 -6.63
N ALA A 94 -6.47 -8.38 -6.66
CA ALA A 94 -6.76 -7.69 -7.93
C ALA A 94 -5.51 -7.48 -8.82
N GLY A 95 -4.31 -7.71 -8.28
CA GLY A 95 -3.05 -7.66 -9.01
C GLY A 95 -2.62 -9.00 -9.62
N LYS A 96 -3.21 -10.12 -9.19
CA LYS A 96 -2.98 -11.50 -9.71
C LYS A 96 -1.53 -12.02 -9.57
N LEU A 97 -0.70 -11.40 -8.72
CA LEU A 97 0.65 -11.92 -8.46
C LEU A 97 0.57 -13.16 -7.55
N PRO A 98 1.36 -14.22 -7.83
CA PRO A 98 1.43 -15.38 -6.95
C PRO A 98 1.94 -14.98 -5.56
N TRP A 99 1.22 -15.38 -4.50
CA TRP A 99 1.61 -15.02 -3.13
C TRP A 99 3.01 -15.51 -2.78
N SER A 100 3.40 -16.72 -3.19
CA SER A 100 4.75 -17.25 -2.95
C SER A 100 5.85 -16.32 -3.47
N GLN A 101 5.67 -15.75 -4.66
CA GLN A 101 6.61 -14.80 -5.27
C GLN A 101 6.64 -13.47 -4.51
N VAL A 102 5.46 -12.92 -4.19
CA VAL A 102 5.35 -11.66 -3.45
C VAL A 102 5.94 -11.80 -2.05
N LYS A 103 5.65 -12.89 -1.35
CA LYS A 103 6.17 -13.20 -0.01
C LYS A 103 7.69 -13.21 0.01
N ALA A 104 8.32 -13.89 -0.95
CA ALA A 104 9.78 -13.95 -1.05
C ALA A 104 10.39 -12.53 -1.16
N VAL A 105 9.80 -11.69 -2.02
CA VAL A 105 10.21 -10.30 -2.18
C VAL A 105 9.96 -9.48 -0.91
N MET A 106 8.77 -9.57 -0.30
CA MET A 106 8.46 -8.84 0.93
C MET A 106 9.45 -9.18 2.04
N VAL A 107 9.76 -10.46 2.26
CA VAL A 107 10.74 -10.88 3.28
C VAL A 107 12.15 -10.36 2.98
N GLU A 108 12.57 -10.39 1.71
CA GLU A 108 13.91 -9.92 1.30
C GLU A 108 14.16 -8.44 1.61
N TYR A 109 13.14 -7.60 1.41
CA TYR A 109 13.25 -6.15 1.64
C TYR A 109 12.93 -5.78 3.09
N LEU A 110 11.88 -6.36 3.67
CA LEU A 110 11.41 -5.99 5.01
C LEU A 110 12.33 -6.49 6.13
N LYS A 111 13.20 -7.48 5.89
CA LYS A 111 14.26 -7.84 6.86
C LYS A 111 15.32 -6.74 7.05
N ARG A 112 15.34 -5.71 6.19
CA ARG A 112 16.31 -4.61 6.22
C ARG A 112 15.86 -3.46 7.12
N VAL A 113 14.61 -3.47 7.61
CA VAL A 113 14.11 -2.44 8.52
C VAL A 113 14.26 -2.88 9.98
N ASP A 114 14.47 -1.92 10.88
CA ASP A 114 14.72 -2.14 12.31
C ASP A 114 13.47 -1.93 13.18
N ILE A 115 12.28 -2.14 12.60
CA ILE A 115 10.98 -2.00 13.26
C ILE A 115 10.17 -3.30 13.17
N PRO A 116 9.21 -3.54 14.08
CA PRO A 116 8.25 -4.62 13.93
C PRO A 116 7.46 -4.49 12.62
N VAL A 117 7.45 -5.58 11.86
CA VAL A 117 6.71 -5.71 10.59
C VAL A 117 5.74 -6.87 10.69
N TYR A 118 4.48 -6.61 10.36
CA TYR A 118 3.42 -7.62 10.30
C TYR A 118 3.00 -7.80 8.84
N ILE A 119 2.85 -9.05 8.40
CA ILE A 119 2.27 -9.39 7.10
C ILE A 119 0.92 -10.05 7.38
N CYS A 120 -0.16 -9.35 7.08
CA CYS A 120 -1.52 -9.83 7.29
C CYS A 120 -1.89 -10.83 6.19
N LEU A 121 -2.17 -12.07 6.58
CA LEU A 121 -2.46 -13.17 5.65
C LEU A 121 -3.96 -13.34 5.39
N ASP A 122 -4.78 -12.83 6.31
CA ASP A 122 -6.23 -12.94 6.26
C ASP A 122 -6.77 -12.20 5.03
N GLU A 123 -7.83 -12.76 4.45
CA GLU A 123 -8.59 -12.12 3.37
C GLU A 123 -10.00 -11.89 3.90
N LEU A 124 -10.40 -10.63 3.97
CA LEU A 124 -11.80 -10.26 4.18
C LEU A 124 -12.49 -10.25 2.81
N GLU A 125 -13.64 -10.91 2.72
CA GLU A 125 -14.43 -10.98 1.49
C GLU A 125 -15.09 -9.63 1.15
N GLU A 126 -15.42 -8.83 2.17
CA GLU A 126 -16.11 -7.55 2.04
C GLU A 126 -15.43 -6.44 2.85
N ALA A 127 -15.66 -5.18 2.45
CA ALA A 127 -15.23 -4.01 3.20
C ALA A 127 -16.28 -3.68 4.27
N GLU A 128 -15.83 -3.48 5.50
CA GLU A 128 -16.68 -3.19 6.68
C GLU A 128 -16.74 -1.68 6.96
N GLY A 129 -15.68 -0.93 6.64
CA GLY A 129 -15.69 0.52 6.52
C GLY A 129 -15.86 1.35 7.80
N ILE A 130 -15.75 0.72 8.98
CA ILE A 130 -15.97 1.37 10.29
C ILE A 130 -14.94 2.45 10.56
#